data_AF-A0A2T2ULZ3-F1
#
_entry.id   AF-A0A2T2ULZ3-F1
#
_cell.length_a   1.000
_cell.length_b   1.000
_cell.length_c   1.000
_cell.angle_alpha   90.00
_cell.angle_beta   90.00
_cell.angle_gamma   90.00
#
_symmetry.space_group_name_H-M   'P 1'
#
loop_
_entity.id
_entity.type
_entity.pdbx_description
1 polymer ?
#
loop_
_entity_poly.entity_id
_entity_poly.type
_entity_poly.pdbx_seq_one_letter_code
_entity_poly.pdbx_strand_id
1 'polypeptide(L)'
;RQDFFNTDLSDATVVALYLWPEINVKLRPKLLRDLDPGDRIVSHDFRMGTWQPEREVEVGRGNTGWETVYLWTVPETIPDELMDTSGEMDEAQ
;
A
#
# COMPACT_ATOMS: atom_id res chain seq x y z
N ARG A 1 -0.92 13.55 16.83
CA ARG A 1 -0.31 12.94 15.62
C ARG A 1 -0.50 11.44 15.77
N GLN A 2 -1.45 10.88 15.03
CA GLN A 2 -1.78 9.45 15.13
C GLN A 2 -0.69 8.67 14.41
N ASP A 3 -0.10 7.70 15.08
CA ASP A 3 0.85 6.81 14.44
C ASP A 3 0.06 5.76 13.67
N PHE A 4 0.03 5.88 12.34
CA PHE A 4 -0.68 4.94 11.48
C PHE A 4 -0.07 3.52 11.56
N PHE A 5 1.16 3.37 12.04
CA PHE A 5 1.73 2.05 12.35
C PHE A 5 1.07 1.38 13.57
N ASN A 6 0.45 2.16 14.46
CA ASN A 6 -0.21 1.66 15.68
C ASN A 6 -1.74 1.73 15.61
N THR A 7 -2.30 2.10 14.46
CA THR A 7 -3.75 2.17 14.28
C THR A 7 -4.30 0.76 14.03
N ASP A 8 -5.41 0.43 14.68
CA ASP A 8 -6.15 -0.81 14.41
C ASP A 8 -6.93 -0.65 13.11
N LEU A 9 -6.73 -1.59 12.18
CA LEU A 9 -7.35 -1.59 10.84
C LEU A 9 -8.25 -2.80 10.63
N SER A 10 -8.48 -3.64 11.65
CA SER A 10 -9.19 -4.92 11.52
C SER A 10 -10.63 -4.81 11.04
N ASP A 11 -11.32 -3.70 11.32
CA ASP A 11 -12.70 -3.47 10.85
C ASP A 11 -12.77 -2.85 9.43
N ALA A 12 -11.63 -2.52 8.81
CA ALA A 12 -11.59 -1.75 7.58
C ALA A 12 -11.68 -2.64 6.32
N THR A 13 -12.73 -2.48 5.53
CA THR A 13 -12.86 -3.20 4.23
C THR A 13 -12.19 -2.52 3.04
N VAL A 14 -11.78 -1.25 3.23
CA VAL A 14 -10.98 -0.46 2.28
C VAL A 14 -10.07 0.46 3.07
N VAL A 15 -8.78 0.48 2.71
CA VAL A 15 -7.79 1.45 3.21
C VAL A 15 -7.35 2.35 2.07
N ALA A 16 -7.40 3.67 2.30
CA ALA A 16 -6.92 4.66 1.34
C ALA A 16 -5.63 5.32 1.86
N LEU A 17 -4.61 5.36 1.01
CA LEU A 17 -3.26 5.84 1.33
C LEU A 17 -2.90 7.03 0.45
N TYR A 18 -2.29 8.03 1.07
CA TYR A 18 -1.56 9.08 0.37
C TYR A 18 -0.30 9.41 1.16
N LEU A 19 0.75 8.60 0.93
CA LEU A 19 1.98 8.56 1.70
C LEU A 19 3.17 8.39 0.75
N TRP A 20 4.37 8.71 1.22
CA TRP A 20 5.61 8.50 0.47
C TRP A 20 5.86 7.00 0.16
N PRO A 21 6.57 6.66 -0.93
CA PRO A 21 6.81 5.27 -1.36
C PRO A 21 7.37 4.37 -0.26
N GLU A 22 8.34 4.88 0.50
CA GLU A 22 9.05 4.11 1.53
C GLU A 22 8.15 3.81 2.72
N ILE A 23 7.23 4.73 3.00
CA ILE A 23 6.21 4.55 4.05
C ILE A 23 5.22 3.47 3.60
N ASN A 24 4.80 3.49 2.34
CA ASN A 24 3.93 2.48 1.77
C ASN A 24 4.55 1.06 1.87
N VAL A 25 5.83 0.92 1.49
CA VAL A 25 6.57 -0.34 1.64
C VAL A 25 6.61 -0.78 3.10
N LYS A 26 6.96 0.10 4.03
CA LYS A 26 7.02 -0.21 5.45
C LYS A 26 5.67 -0.58 6.05
N LEU A 27 4.57 -0.06 5.50
CA LEU A 27 3.21 -0.31 5.96
C LEU A 27 2.63 -1.63 5.41
N ARG A 28 3.13 -2.11 4.27
CA ARG A 28 2.65 -3.33 3.58
C ARG A 28 2.49 -4.54 4.52
N PRO A 29 3.48 -4.94 5.35
CA PRO A 29 3.32 -6.09 6.23
C PRO A 29 2.25 -5.92 7.31
N LYS A 30 1.99 -4.67 7.75
CA LYS A 30 0.91 -4.38 8.70
C LYS A 30 -0.45 -4.50 8.01
N LEU A 31 -0.60 -3.93 6.82
CA LEU A 31 -1.85 -4.03 6.05
C LEU A 31 -2.21 -5.49 5.78
N LEU A 32 -1.24 -6.30 5.37
CA LEU A 32 -1.45 -7.73 5.11
C LEU A 32 -1.77 -8.53 6.38
N ARG A 33 -1.35 -8.07 7.57
CA ARG A 33 -1.66 -8.75 8.85
C ARG A 33 -3.00 -8.35 9.43
N ASP A 34 -3.39 -7.09 9.25
CA ASP A 34 -4.53 -6.51 9.95
C ASP A 34 -5.81 -6.54 9.11
N LEU A 35 -5.70 -6.61 7.78
CA LEU A 35 -6.85 -6.66 6.88
C LEU A 35 -7.22 -8.11 6.52
N ASP A 36 -8.49 -8.33 6.23
CA ASP A 36 -9.00 -9.64 5.83
C ASP A 36 -8.77 -9.91 4.32
N PRO A 37 -8.63 -11.18 3.90
CA PRO A 37 -8.64 -11.52 2.48
C PRO A 37 -9.86 -10.93 1.74
N GLY A 38 -9.61 -10.27 0.61
CA GLY A 38 -10.63 -9.56 -0.16
C GLY A 38 -10.77 -8.08 0.18
N ASP A 39 -10.17 -7.59 1.27
CA ASP A 39 -10.12 -6.16 1.56
C ASP A 39 -9.21 -5.44 0.56
N ARG A 40 -9.50 -4.16 0.33
CA ARG A 40 -8.85 -3.39 -0.73
C ARG A 40 -7.97 -2.31 -0.16
N ILE A 41 -6.82 -2.13 -0.78
CA ILE A 41 -5.91 -1.03 -0.49
C ILE A 41 -5.83 -0.17 -1.74
N VAL A 42 -6.07 1.12 -1.57
CA VAL A 42 -5.97 2.12 -2.64
C VAL A 42 -4.88 3.10 -2.27
N SER A 43 -3.94 3.36 -3.17
CA SER A 43 -2.87 4.34 -2.96
C SER A 43 -2.85 5.37 -4.07
N HIS A 44 -2.71 6.63 -3.69
CA HIS A 44 -2.51 7.75 -4.60
C HIS A 44 -1.01 7.97 -4.85
N ASP A 45 -0.65 8.07 -6.12
CA ASP A 45 0.68 8.33 -6.71
C ASP A 45 1.80 7.32 -6.44
N PHE A 46 1.76 6.59 -5.32
CA PHE A 46 2.87 5.74 -4.91
C PHE A 46 2.47 4.28 -4.72
N ARG A 47 3.34 3.39 -5.21
CA ARG A 47 3.21 1.93 -5.07
C ARG A 47 3.67 1.46 -3.68
N MET A 48 3.42 0.18 -3.38
CA MET A 48 3.92 -0.53 -2.19
C MET A 48 5.10 -1.44 -2.55
N GLY A 49 6.09 -0.87 -3.25
CA GLY A 49 7.31 -1.57 -3.66
C GLY A 49 7.07 -2.63 -4.74
N THR A 50 7.59 -3.84 -4.54
CA THR A 50 7.51 -4.96 -5.50
C THR A 50 6.10 -5.57 -5.60
N TRP A 51 5.20 -5.24 -4.69
CA TRP A 51 3.82 -5.73 -4.74
C TRP A 51 3.07 -5.09 -5.90
N GLN A 52 2.86 -5.87 -6.96
CA GLN A 52 2.22 -5.38 -8.18
C GLN A 52 0.72 -5.08 -7.95
N PRO A 53 0.25 -3.89 -8.36
CA PRO A 53 -1.16 -3.54 -8.26
C PRO A 53 -2.00 -4.33 -9.26
N GLU A 54 -3.24 -4.63 -8.87
CA GLU A 54 -4.23 -5.24 -9.75
C GLU A 54 -4.76 -4.26 -10.78
N ARG A 55 -4.85 -2.98 -10.40
CA ARG A 55 -5.25 -1.89 -11.29
C ARG A 55 -4.42 -0.65 -11.05
N GLU A 56 -4.14 0.03 -12.16
CA GLU A 56 -3.51 1.34 -12.21
C GLU A 56 -4.39 2.24 -13.07
N VAL A 57 -4.76 3.40 -12.54
CA VAL A 57 -5.65 4.34 -13.23
C VAL A 57 -5.00 5.71 -13.22
N GLU A 58 -4.66 6.22 -14.39
CA GLU A 58 -4.30 7.62 -14.56
C GLU A 58 -5.56 8.47 -14.33
N VAL A 59 -5.57 9.27 -13.26
CA VAL A 59 -6.73 10.10 -12.88
C VAL A 59 -6.65 11.51 -13.45
N GLY A 60 -5.57 11.81 -14.18
CA GLY A 60 -5.37 13.07 -14.89
C GLY A 60 -4.27 13.91 -14.26
N ARG A 61 -4.30 15.20 -14.58
CA ARG A 61 -3.31 16.16 -14.08
C ARG A 61 -3.81 16.76 -12.77
N GLY A 62 -3.06 16.57 -11.70
CA GLY A 62 -3.29 17.21 -10.41
C GLY A 62 -2.27 18.31 -10.11
N ASN A 63 -2.00 18.53 -8.83
CA ASN A 63 -1.22 19.70 -8.37
C ASN A 63 0.29 19.54 -8.62
N THR A 64 0.77 18.31 -8.66
CA THR A 64 2.20 17.97 -8.74
C THR A 64 2.60 17.34 -10.09
N GLY A 65 1.64 17.03 -10.95
CA GLY A 65 1.91 16.37 -12.23
C GLY A 65 0.73 15.52 -12.70
N TRP A 66 1.05 14.48 -13.47
CA TRP A 66 0.11 13.39 -13.72
C TRP A 66 -0.01 12.55 -12.46
N GLU A 67 -1.24 12.25 -12.07
CA GLU A 67 -1.55 11.48 -10.88
C GLU A 67 -2.11 10.11 -11.26
N THR A 68 -1.72 9.10 -10.49
CA THR A 68 -2.12 7.70 -10.72
C THR A 68 -2.67 7.11 -9.44
N VAL A 69 -3.74 6.33 -9.54
CA VAL A 69 -4.30 5.57 -8.44
C VAL A 69 -4.03 4.09 -8.64
N TYR A 70 -3.52 3.45 -7.59
CA TYR A 70 -3.20 2.03 -7.56
C TYR A 70 -4.17 1.29 -6.64
N LEU A 71 -4.55 0.08 -7.03
CA LEU A 71 -5.44 -0.80 -6.27
C LEU A 71 -4.79 -2.17 -6.08
N TRP A 72 -4.87 -2.67 -4.85
CA TRP A 72 -4.56 -4.05 -4.49
C TRP A 72 -5.72 -4.65 -3.70
N THR A 73 -5.84 -5.96 -3.77
CA THR A 73 -6.70 -6.75 -2.88
C THR A 73 -5.84 -7.64 -2.00
N VAL A 74 -6.19 -7.76 -0.73
CA VAL A 74 -5.48 -8.65 0.21
C VAL A 74 -5.71 -10.10 -0.22
N PRO A 75 -4.66 -10.90 -0.42
CA PRO A 75 -4.79 -12.27 -0.92
C PRO A 75 -5.29 -13.22 0.17
N GLU A 76 -5.92 -14.34 -0.23
CA GLU A 76 -6.30 -15.43 0.69
C GLU A 76 -5.11 -16.07 1.39
N THR A 77 -3.96 -16.10 0.72
CA THR A 77 -2.70 -16.57 1.29
C THR A 77 -1.64 -15.52 1.00
N ILE A 78 -1.02 -15.01 2.06
CA ILE A 78 0.00 -13.96 1.98
C ILE A 78 1.33 -14.63 1.57
N PRO A 79 1.90 -14.28 0.40
CA PRO A 79 3.23 -14.74 0.02
C PRO A 79 4.28 -14.16 0.96
N ASP A 80 5.28 -14.96 1.34
CA ASP A 80 6.35 -14.54 2.24
C ASP A 80 7.13 -13.34 1.69
N GLU A 81 7.25 -13.24 0.36
CA GLU A 81 7.93 -12.13 -0.32
C GLU A 81 7.23 -10.79 -0.10
N LEU A 82 5.90 -10.78 0.12
CA LEU A 82 5.18 -9.55 0.43
C LEU A 82 5.40 -9.09 1.88
N MET A 83 5.77 -10.01 2.76
CA MET A 83 6.06 -9.73 4.17
C MET A 83 7.51 -9.28 4.39
N ASP A 84 8.44 -9.72 3.55
CA ASP A 84 9.82 -9.27 3.58
C ASP A 84 9.97 -7.94 2.82
N THR A 85 10.22 -6.85 3.56
CA THR A 85 10.49 -5.53 2.98
C THR A 85 11.96 -5.16 3.02
N SER A 86 12.84 -6.01 3.55
CA SER A 86 14.23 -5.66 3.87
C SER A 86 15.04 -5.23 2.63
N GLY A 87 14.82 -5.90 1.49
CA GLY A 87 15.50 -5.58 0.23
C GLY A 87 14.95 -4.36 -0.52
N GLU A 88 13.79 -3.83 -0.13
CA GLU A 88 13.10 -2.73 -0.81
C GLU A 88 13.29 -1.38 -0.10
N MET A 89 13.83 -1.40 1.12
CA MET A 89 14.04 -0.20 1.93
C MET A 89 15.39 0.50 1.66
N ASP A 90 16.30 -0.17 0.95
CA ASP A 90 17.65 0.34 0.67
C ASP A 90 17.74 1.14 -0.65
N GLU A 91 16.75 1.01 -1.55
CA GLU A 91 16.77 1.63 -2.88
C GLU A 91 16.15 3.03 -2.94
N ALA A 92 15.70 3.58 -1.81
CA ALA A 92 15.05 4.89 -1.73
C ALA A 92 16.06 6.07 -1.62
N GLN A 93 17.06 6.09 -2.49
CA GLN A 93 18.05 7.18 -2.62
C GLN A 93 17.95 7.90 -3.96
#